data_AF-A0A2Z3GMI7-F1
#
_entry.id   AF-A0A2Z3GMI7-F1
#
_cell.length_a   1.000
_cell.length_b   1.000
_cell.length_c   1.000
_cell.angle_alpha   90.00
_cell.angle_beta   90.00
_cell.angle_gamma   90.00
#
_symmetry.space_group_name_H-M   'P 1'
#
loop_
_entity.id
_entity.type
_entity.pdbx_description
1 polymer ?
#
loop_
_entity_poly.entity_id
_entity_poly.type
_entity_poly.pdbx_seq_one_letter_code
_entity_poly.pdbx_strand_id
1 'polypeptide(L)'
;MGRLLFSRVVQLLFKRLLLVSLLALLVGPALQARFHFRHEKVLDGAFTIAPHPALTWAGLRANTFQPALEHYLEDRIGFRSWLIRLRNQLAFSVFRVSRSADVVIGAHDVLFQHTYIEAYAGKNLLPAAEVQFRVRRLWAVQQALAQRGVQLLFAIAPNKARFEPENLPPSWRPPLGTVTNYDLFTQQLRAQGVNLLDFVPLFAKWKGTAPYPLYPRSGIHWSGYGATRAADTLMRRIGALTGTRLPAVRAVGPPHLVYRSDSLRSTDNDLGATMNLLFERETTPLAYPRLAFAPPRPGQRLPSVLFVSDSFVWGLMVFAPFIQHQLAPDTRVWFYNKSVHAPDSLYHATGEQAGDLDLRAQLAARQAVVLLFTEHNMVEQEYGFTERVYRLFYPATAAETQAVDRLAATLQQCVPPAEARQNSGQLAQRLHKQAQALYDRAHTP
;
A
#
# COMPACT_ATOMS: atom_id res chain seq x y z
N MET A 1 51.51 -39.91 33.51
CA MET A 1 51.58 -39.71 32.05
C MET A 1 50.23 -39.76 31.32
N GLY A 2 49.26 -40.60 31.72
CA GLY A 2 47.96 -40.73 31.02
C GLY A 2 47.07 -39.47 30.92
N ARG A 3 46.98 -38.63 31.97
CA ARG A 3 46.15 -37.40 31.96
C ARG A 3 46.66 -36.30 31.02
N LEU A 4 47.98 -36.19 30.83
CA LEU A 4 48.62 -35.19 29.95
C LEU A 4 48.50 -35.56 28.46
N LEU A 5 48.60 -36.85 28.13
CA LEU A 5 48.40 -37.36 26.78
C LEU A 5 46.92 -37.28 26.34
N PHE A 6 45.99 -37.60 27.25
CA PHE A 6 44.55 -37.45 27.01
C PHE A 6 44.18 -35.99 26.72
N SER A 7 44.74 -35.04 27.48
CA SER A 7 44.56 -33.60 27.26
C SER A 7 45.07 -33.13 25.89
N ARG A 8 46.25 -33.60 25.44
CA ARG A 8 46.81 -33.23 24.12
C ARG A 8 45.99 -33.79 22.95
N VAL A 9 45.49 -35.03 23.06
CA VAL A 9 44.62 -35.62 22.04
C VAL A 9 43.30 -34.85 21.95
N VAL A 10 42.67 -34.56 23.10
CA VAL A 10 41.44 -33.76 23.14
C VAL A 10 41.65 -32.35 22.56
N GLN A 11 42.75 -31.69 22.89
CA GLN A 11 43.10 -30.38 22.32
C GLN A 11 43.33 -30.43 20.81
N LEU A 12 44.01 -31.47 20.31
CA LEU A 12 44.26 -31.63 18.87
C LEU A 12 42.95 -31.89 18.11
N LEU A 13 42.08 -32.73 18.67
CA LEU A 13 40.74 -33.00 18.12
C LEU A 13 39.90 -31.72 18.10
N PHE A 14 39.91 -30.94 19.18
CA PHE A 14 39.21 -29.65 19.24
C PHE A 14 39.72 -28.66 18.17
N LYS A 15 41.04 -28.50 18.02
CA LYS A 15 41.63 -27.63 16.99
C LYS A 15 41.26 -28.07 15.58
N ARG A 16 41.29 -29.38 15.30
CA ARG A 16 40.89 -29.94 14.00
C ARG A 16 39.39 -29.70 13.73
N LEU A 17 38.54 -29.93 14.74
CA LEU A 17 37.11 -29.66 14.63
C LEU A 17 36.84 -28.18 14.34
N LEU A 18 37.54 -27.27 15.02
CA LEU A 18 37.41 -25.83 14.81
C LEU A 18 37.86 -25.43 13.40
N LEU A 19 38.99 -25.96 12.92
CA LEU A 19 39.47 -25.71 11.55
C LEU A 19 38.48 -26.22 10.50
N VAL A 20 38.00 -27.45 10.65
CA VAL A 20 36.99 -28.03 9.74
C VAL A 20 35.71 -27.20 9.75
N SER A 21 35.28 -26.73 10.92
CA SER A 21 34.09 -25.89 11.05
C SER A 21 34.28 -24.53 10.36
N LEU A 22 35.45 -23.90 10.51
CA LEU A 22 35.79 -22.65 9.85
C LEU A 22 35.79 -22.82 8.32
N LEU A 23 36.45 -23.87 7.82
CA LEU A 23 36.48 -24.19 6.39
C LEU A 23 35.08 -24.48 5.85
N ALA A 24 34.26 -25.23 6.60
CA ALA A 24 32.88 -25.49 6.23
C ALA A 24 32.04 -24.20 6.20
N LEU A 25 32.28 -23.25 7.10
CA LEU A 25 31.60 -21.95 7.12
C LEU A 25 31.99 -21.08 5.92
N LEU A 26 33.25 -21.14 5.48
CA LEU A 26 33.74 -20.37 4.33
C LEU A 26 33.33 -20.98 2.99
N VAL A 27 33.45 -22.30 2.86
CA VAL A 27 33.26 -23.02 1.59
C VAL A 27 31.81 -23.48 1.43
N GLY A 28 31.11 -23.76 2.52
CA GLY A 28 29.73 -24.24 2.54
C GLY A 28 28.75 -23.36 1.75
N PRO A 29 28.72 -22.03 1.94
CA PRO A 29 27.88 -21.14 1.16
C PRO A 29 28.15 -21.19 -0.35
N ALA A 30 29.42 -21.30 -0.76
CA ALA A 30 29.80 -21.42 -2.17
C ALA A 30 29.37 -22.77 -2.77
N LEU A 31 29.55 -23.86 -2.03
CA LEU A 31 29.08 -25.18 -2.46
C LEU A 31 27.56 -25.23 -2.55
N GLN A 32 26.84 -24.69 -1.56
CA GLN A 32 25.39 -24.59 -1.58
C GLN A 32 24.89 -23.71 -2.73
N ALA A 33 25.57 -22.61 -3.05
CA ALA A 33 25.27 -21.76 -4.21
C ALA A 33 25.44 -22.50 -5.55
N ARG A 34 26.44 -23.40 -5.64
CA ARG A 34 26.75 -24.14 -6.87
C ARG A 34 25.86 -25.37 -7.06
N PHE A 35 25.59 -26.10 -5.99
CA PHE A 35 24.98 -27.43 -6.05
C PHE A 35 23.57 -27.49 -5.49
N HIS A 36 23.11 -26.46 -4.77
CA HIS A 36 21.75 -26.35 -4.24
C HIS A 36 21.27 -27.59 -3.46
N PHE A 37 22.13 -28.16 -2.60
CA PHE A 37 21.82 -29.35 -1.80
C PHE A 37 20.55 -29.18 -0.95
N ARG A 38 20.26 -27.94 -0.56
CA ARG A 38 19.03 -27.54 0.13
C ARG A 38 18.25 -26.54 -0.73
N HIS A 39 16.97 -26.80 -0.97
CA HIS A 39 16.12 -25.77 -1.53
C HIS A 39 15.80 -24.72 -0.44
N GLU A 40 16.04 -23.44 -0.75
CA GLU A 40 15.74 -22.32 0.14
C GLU A 40 14.55 -21.54 -0.38
N LYS A 41 13.53 -21.35 0.47
CA LYS A 41 12.45 -20.43 0.16
C LYS A 41 13.02 -19.02 0.04
N VAL A 42 12.67 -18.33 -1.05
CA VAL A 42 13.04 -16.94 -1.28
C VAL A 42 12.55 -16.04 -0.14
N LEU A 43 13.20 -14.89 0.02
CA LEU A 43 12.77 -13.88 0.98
C LEU A 43 11.54 -13.15 0.45
N ASP A 44 10.63 -12.84 1.37
CA ASP A 44 9.43 -12.07 1.09
C ASP A 44 9.77 -10.56 1.11
N GLY A 45 9.28 -9.80 0.13
CA GLY A 45 9.54 -8.36 -0.02
C GLY A 45 9.86 -7.96 -1.46
N ALA A 46 10.01 -6.65 -1.70
CA ALA A 46 10.40 -6.11 -2.99
C ALA A 46 11.92 -5.95 -3.08
N PHE A 47 12.57 -6.79 -3.87
CA PHE A 47 14.01 -6.74 -4.11
C PHE A 47 14.29 -6.89 -5.61
N THR A 48 15.25 -6.13 -6.12
CA THR A 48 15.77 -6.30 -7.48
C THR A 48 16.97 -7.24 -7.42
N ILE A 49 16.87 -8.42 -8.04
CA ILE A 49 18.00 -9.34 -8.13
C ILE A 49 19.00 -8.77 -9.13
N ALA A 50 20.26 -8.62 -8.71
CA ALA A 50 21.31 -8.13 -9.58
C ALA A 50 21.52 -9.08 -10.78
N PRO A 51 21.54 -8.55 -12.03
CA PRO A 51 21.84 -9.34 -13.22
C PRO A 51 23.33 -9.71 -13.26
N HIS A 52 23.67 -10.77 -14.00
CA HIS A 52 25.07 -11.13 -14.20
C HIS A 52 25.77 -10.03 -15.02
N PRO A 53 26.85 -9.41 -14.52
CA PRO A 53 27.54 -8.36 -15.25
C PRO A 53 28.31 -8.94 -16.44
N ALA A 54 28.36 -8.20 -17.55
CA ALA A 54 29.24 -8.53 -18.66
C ALA A 54 30.67 -8.04 -18.38
N LEU A 55 31.66 -8.92 -18.50
CA LEU A 55 33.06 -8.54 -18.38
C LEU A 55 33.48 -7.77 -19.64
N THR A 56 33.71 -6.47 -19.50
CA THR A 56 34.17 -5.59 -20.59
C THR A 56 35.35 -4.75 -20.14
N TRP A 57 36.25 -4.43 -21.07
CA TRP A 57 37.40 -3.56 -20.78
C TRP A 57 36.98 -2.18 -20.30
N ALA A 58 35.92 -1.61 -20.88
CA ALA A 58 35.36 -0.33 -20.44
C ALA A 58 34.83 -0.41 -19.01
N GLY A 59 34.09 -1.47 -18.66
CA GLY A 59 33.53 -1.66 -17.32
C GLY A 59 34.59 -1.95 -16.25
N LEU A 60 35.68 -2.64 -16.59
CA LEU A 60 36.84 -2.81 -15.70
C LEU A 60 37.54 -1.48 -15.43
N ARG A 61 37.84 -0.71 -16.49
CA ARG A 61 38.53 0.59 -16.36
C ARG A 61 37.68 1.62 -15.60
N ALA A 62 36.36 1.56 -15.74
CA ALA A 62 35.42 2.44 -15.05
C ALA A 62 35.03 1.93 -13.64
N ASN A 63 35.58 0.80 -13.18
CA ASN A 63 35.24 0.17 -11.90
C ASN A 63 33.73 -0.11 -11.72
N THR A 64 33.03 -0.45 -12.81
CA THR A 64 31.59 -0.78 -12.76
C THR A 64 31.34 -2.29 -12.76
N PHE A 65 32.28 -3.08 -13.29
CA PHE A 65 32.16 -4.54 -13.32
C PHE A 65 32.24 -5.17 -11.91
N GLN A 66 33.25 -4.77 -11.12
CA GLN A 66 33.53 -5.39 -9.82
C GLN A 66 32.38 -5.20 -8.82
N PRO A 67 31.83 -3.98 -8.60
CA PRO A 67 30.68 -3.80 -7.72
C PRO A 67 29.44 -4.55 -8.20
N ALA A 68 29.20 -4.59 -9.52
CA ALA A 68 28.06 -5.32 -10.09
C ALA A 68 28.20 -6.84 -9.91
N LEU A 69 29.42 -7.38 -10.00
CA LEU A 69 29.68 -8.79 -9.73
C LEU A 69 29.51 -9.12 -8.26
N GLU A 70 29.97 -8.25 -7.36
CA GLU A 70 29.75 -8.38 -5.92
C GLU A 70 28.26 -8.44 -5.58
N HIS A 71 27.45 -7.52 -6.11
CA HIS A 71 26.00 -7.54 -5.91
C HIS A 71 25.35 -8.82 -6.49
N TYR A 72 25.77 -9.23 -7.68
CA TYR A 72 25.30 -10.48 -8.30
C TYR A 72 25.59 -11.71 -7.43
N LEU A 73 26.80 -11.79 -6.88
CA LEU A 73 27.23 -12.88 -6.02
C LEU A 73 26.53 -12.82 -4.66
N GLU A 74 26.44 -11.65 -4.04
CA GLU A 74 25.76 -11.41 -2.76
C GLU A 74 24.30 -11.88 -2.78
N ASP A 75 23.58 -11.70 -3.89
CA ASP A 75 22.21 -12.19 -4.06
C ASP A 75 22.11 -13.71 -4.19
N ARG A 76 23.23 -14.39 -4.49
CA ARG A 76 23.30 -15.82 -4.82
C ARG A 76 24.19 -16.63 -3.88
N ILE A 77 24.67 -16.04 -2.78
CA ILE A 77 25.38 -16.77 -1.72
C ILE A 77 24.45 -17.85 -1.15
N GLY A 78 24.95 -19.09 -1.04
CA GLY A 78 24.18 -20.19 -0.46
C GLY A 78 23.89 -19.96 1.02
N PHE A 79 22.72 -20.40 1.48
CA PHE A 79 22.20 -20.15 2.83
C PHE A 79 21.87 -18.69 3.14
N ARG A 80 21.94 -17.76 2.18
CA ARG A 80 21.62 -16.34 2.40
C ARG A 80 20.23 -16.15 2.98
N SER A 81 19.21 -16.76 2.37
CA SER A 81 17.83 -16.63 2.82
C SER A 81 17.67 -17.21 4.23
N TRP A 82 18.26 -18.37 4.50
CA TRP A 82 18.22 -18.98 5.83
C TRP A 82 18.93 -18.13 6.89
N LEU A 83 20.13 -17.60 6.61
CA LEU A 83 20.90 -16.77 7.54
C LEU A 83 20.20 -15.44 7.85
N ILE A 84 19.56 -14.82 6.85
CA ILE A 84 18.74 -13.64 7.04
C ILE A 84 17.54 -13.97 7.94
N ARG A 85 16.84 -15.09 7.68
CA ARG A 85 15.71 -15.51 8.52
C ARG A 85 16.16 -15.82 9.95
N LEU A 86 17.33 -16.43 10.15
CA LEU A 86 17.91 -16.67 11.48
C LEU A 86 18.21 -15.36 12.21
N ARG A 87 18.88 -14.41 11.54
CA ARG A 87 19.16 -13.09 12.13
C ARG A 87 17.88 -12.37 12.52
N ASN A 88 16.86 -12.42 11.66
CA ASN A 88 15.56 -11.80 11.93
C ASN A 88 14.84 -12.49 13.08
N GLN A 89 14.89 -13.83 13.15
CA GLN A 89 14.34 -14.62 14.24
C GLN A 89 14.98 -14.26 15.58
N LEU A 90 16.32 -14.14 15.63
CA LEU A 90 17.02 -13.75 16.86
C LEU A 90 16.64 -12.33 17.30
N ALA A 91 16.58 -11.39 16.35
CA ALA A 91 16.17 -10.01 16.64
C ALA A 91 14.74 -9.96 17.21
N PHE A 92 13.82 -10.74 16.63
CA PHE A 92 12.44 -10.84 17.10
C PHE A 92 12.34 -11.53 18.46
N SER A 93 12.92 -12.71 18.62
CA SER A 93 12.77 -13.52 19.84
C SER A 93 13.42 -12.87 21.07
N VAL A 94 14.58 -12.21 20.90
CA VAL A 94 15.35 -11.65 22.03
C VAL A 94 14.94 -10.20 22.32
N PHE A 95 14.73 -9.38 21.29
CA PHE A 95 14.52 -7.95 21.45
C PHE A 95 13.12 -7.47 21.06
N ARG A 96 12.28 -8.34 20.47
CA ARG A 96 10.98 -7.96 19.91
C ARG A 96 11.08 -6.83 18.89
N VAL A 97 12.12 -6.88 18.05
CA VAL A 97 12.38 -5.91 16.98
C VAL A 97 12.31 -6.57 15.62
N SER A 98 11.66 -5.89 14.66
CA SER A 98 11.68 -6.29 13.25
C SER A 98 12.95 -5.78 12.57
N ARG A 99 13.52 -6.59 11.69
CA ARG A 99 14.59 -6.18 10.77
C ARG A 99 14.07 -5.74 9.40
N SER A 100 12.76 -5.86 9.16
CA SER A 100 12.09 -5.24 8.02
C SER A 100 11.95 -3.76 8.32
N ALA A 101 12.48 -2.90 7.44
CA ALA A 101 12.71 -1.48 7.69
C ALA A 101 11.45 -0.68 8.06
N ASP A 102 10.29 -1.11 7.55
CA ASP A 102 9.02 -0.39 7.74
C ASP A 102 8.08 -1.06 8.75
N VAL A 103 8.50 -2.14 9.44
CA VAL A 103 7.63 -2.88 10.37
C VAL A 103 7.92 -2.51 11.82
N VAL A 104 6.92 -1.96 12.50
CA VAL A 104 6.93 -1.71 13.95
C VAL A 104 6.15 -2.82 14.67
N ILE A 105 6.74 -3.39 15.72
CA ILE A 105 6.11 -4.44 16.53
C ILE A 105 5.49 -3.77 17.76
N GLY A 106 4.17 -3.85 17.85
CA GLY A 106 3.36 -3.40 18.98
C GLY A 106 3.17 -4.45 20.06
N ALA A 107 2.30 -4.14 21.02
CA ALA A 107 1.86 -5.10 22.04
C ALA A 107 1.19 -6.32 21.38
N HIS A 108 1.29 -7.48 22.03
CA HIS A 108 0.73 -8.74 21.53
C HIS A 108 1.22 -9.12 20.12
N ASP A 109 2.43 -8.67 19.77
CA ASP A 109 3.06 -8.82 18.47
C ASP A 109 2.20 -8.34 17.28
N VAL A 110 1.31 -7.37 17.50
CA VAL A 110 0.60 -6.69 16.41
C VAL A 110 1.60 -5.89 15.60
N LEU A 111 1.57 -6.06 14.29
CA LEU A 111 2.46 -5.38 13.36
C LEU A 111 1.80 -4.11 12.81
N PHE A 112 2.60 -3.05 12.74
CA PHE A 112 2.25 -1.76 12.16
C PHE A 112 3.30 -1.34 11.14
N GLN A 113 2.95 -0.38 10.29
CA GLN A 113 3.91 0.30 9.41
C GLN A 113 4.26 1.68 9.94
N HIS A 114 5.50 2.11 9.72
CA HIS A 114 5.98 3.40 10.20
C HIS A 114 5.12 4.54 9.65
N THR A 115 4.92 4.56 8.33
CA THR A 115 4.14 5.59 7.62
C THR A 115 2.69 5.71 8.13
N TYR A 116 2.07 4.60 8.52
CA TYR A 116 0.72 4.58 9.09
C TYR A 116 0.70 5.20 10.49
N ILE A 117 1.71 4.90 11.32
CA ILE A 117 1.83 5.52 12.64
C ILE A 117 2.08 7.02 12.50
N GLU A 118 2.92 7.45 11.56
CA GLU A 118 3.22 8.86 11.33
C GLU A 118 1.99 9.66 10.88
N ALA A 119 1.16 9.09 10.00
CA ALA A 119 -0.10 9.69 9.60
C ALA A 119 -1.07 9.83 10.78
N TYR A 120 -1.19 8.77 11.61
CA TYR A 120 -2.01 8.81 12.83
C TYR A 120 -1.47 9.77 13.88
N ALA A 121 -0.15 9.98 13.91
CA ALA A 121 0.52 10.92 14.80
C ALA A 121 0.59 12.36 14.25
N GLY A 122 -0.04 12.65 13.11
CA GLY A 122 -0.08 13.99 12.52
C GLY A 122 1.28 14.49 12.01
N LYS A 123 2.29 13.63 11.84
CA LYS A 123 3.63 14.07 11.42
C LYS A 123 3.69 14.57 9.97
N ASN A 124 2.71 14.20 9.16
CA ASN A 124 2.58 14.65 7.76
C ASN A 124 1.41 15.64 7.58
N LEU A 125 1.00 16.33 8.64
CA LEU A 125 -0.15 17.24 8.63
C LEU A 125 0.01 18.32 7.54
N LEU A 126 -0.98 18.42 6.67
CA LEU A 126 -1.05 19.47 5.66
C LEU A 126 -1.59 20.78 6.27
N PRO A 127 -1.21 21.94 5.70
CA PRO A 127 -1.88 23.19 6.03
C PRO A 127 -3.39 23.09 5.78
N ALA A 128 -4.22 23.61 6.70
CA ALA A 128 -5.67 23.54 6.57
C ALA A 128 -6.20 24.15 5.26
N ALA A 129 -5.56 25.23 4.78
CA ALA A 129 -5.89 25.85 3.49
C ALA A 129 -5.64 24.92 2.29
N GLU A 130 -4.61 24.07 2.35
CA GLU A 130 -4.32 23.08 1.32
C GLU A 130 -5.38 21.98 1.30
N VAL A 131 -5.81 21.50 2.48
CA VAL A 131 -6.92 20.52 2.58
C VAL A 131 -8.22 21.12 2.04
N GLN A 132 -8.55 22.35 2.43
CA GLN A 132 -9.75 23.03 1.97
C GLN A 132 -9.75 23.18 0.44
N PHE A 133 -8.63 23.60 -0.15
CA PHE A 133 -8.46 23.70 -1.59
C PHE A 133 -8.67 22.36 -2.32
N ARG A 134 -8.03 21.28 -1.84
CA ARG A 134 -8.18 19.94 -2.42
C ARG A 134 -9.63 19.47 -2.37
N VAL A 135 -10.31 19.70 -1.25
CA VAL A 135 -11.71 19.31 -1.08
C VAL A 135 -12.66 20.13 -1.96
N ARG A 136 -12.44 21.44 -2.11
CA ARG A 136 -13.22 22.27 -3.06
C ARG A 136 -13.07 21.77 -4.49
N ARG A 137 -11.84 21.47 -4.91
CA ARG A 137 -11.57 20.87 -6.22
C ARG A 137 -12.27 19.53 -6.41
N LEU A 138 -12.18 18.64 -5.42
CA LEU A 138 -12.87 17.35 -5.45
C LEU A 138 -14.39 17.51 -5.56
N TRP A 139 -14.95 18.48 -4.85
CA TRP A 139 -16.36 18.80 -4.96
C TRP A 139 -16.73 19.32 -6.35
N ALA A 140 -15.93 20.20 -6.96
CA ALA A 140 -16.16 20.64 -8.34
C ALA A 140 -16.15 19.46 -9.32
N VAL A 141 -15.23 18.51 -9.15
CA VAL A 141 -15.20 17.25 -9.90
C VAL A 141 -16.48 16.43 -9.68
N GLN A 142 -16.94 16.29 -8.43
CA GLN A 142 -18.21 15.62 -8.13
C GLN A 142 -19.38 16.26 -8.89
N GLN A 143 -19.48 17.59 -8.91
CA GLN A 143 -20.56 18.29 -9.62
C GLN A 143 -20.48 18.07 -11.13
N ALA A 144 -19.28 18.20 -11.71
CA ALA A 144 -19.08 17.99 -13.15
C ALA A 144 -19.40 16.55 -13.59
N LEU A 145 -19.08 15.55 -12.76
CA LEU A 145 -19.44 14.15 -12.99
C LEU A 145 -20.96 13.94 -12.84
N ALA A 146 -21.58 14.51 -11.80
CA ALA A 146 -23.02 14.36 -11.54
C ALA A 146 -23.87 14.93 -12.68
N GLN A 147 -23.48 16.08 -13.26
CA GLN A 147 -24.12 16.66 -14.45
C GLN A 147 -24.07 15.74 -15.69
N ARG A 148 -23.16 14.76 -15.69
CA ARG A 148 -22.99 13.76 -16.76
C ARG A 148 -23.52 12.39 -16.38
N GLY A 149 -24.29 12.30 -15.28
CA GLY A 149 -24.87 11.05 -14.79
C GLY A 149 -23.89 10.11 -14.10
N VAL A 150 -22.67 10.56 -13.80
CA VAL A 150 -21.65 9.75 -13.10
C VAL A 150 -21.58 10.19 -11.64
N GLN A 151 -21.75 9.26 -10.71
CA GLN A 151 -21.67 9.55 -9.27
C GLN A 151 -20.23 9.48 -8.78
N LEU A 152 -19.78 10.43 -7.97
CA LEU A 152 -18.52 10.31 -7.23
C LEU A 152 -18.81 9.81 -5.81
N LEU A 153 -17.99 8.89 -5.31
CA LEU A 153 -17.96 8.48 -3.90
C LEU A 153 -16.51 8.52 -3.40
N PHE A 154 -16.27 9.30 -2.35
CA PHE A 154 -15.02 9.25 -1.60
C PHE A 154 -15.18 8.29 -0.42
N ALA A 155 -14.38 7.24 -0.37
CA ALA A 155 -14.40 6.22 0.66
C ALA A 155 -13.06 6.20 1.41
N ILE A 156 -13.11 6.24 2.74
CA ILE A 156 -11.92 6.27 3.60
C ILE A 156 -11.77 4.92 4.29
N ALA A 157 -10.68 4.21 4.01
CA ALA A 157 -10.32 3.00 4.75
C ALA A 157 -9.61 3.37 6.07
N PRO A 158 -9.83 2.61 7.16
CA PRO A 158 -9.22 2.94 8.45
C PRO A 158 -7.71 2.74 8.43
N ASN A 159 -6.98 3.64 9.09
CA ASN A 159 -5.60 3.38 9.46
C ASN A 159 -5.56 2.42 10.64
N LYS A 160 -4.77 1.34 10.56
CA LYS A 160 -4.62 0.37 11.65
C LYS A 160 -4.12 1.01 12.95
N ALA A 161 -3.18 1.97 12.87
CA ALA A 161 -2.69 2.70 14.04
C ALA A 161 -3.80 3.48 14.77
N ARG A 162 -4.76 4.03 14.02
CA ARG A 162 -5.98 4.67 14.56
C ARG A 162 -7.00 3.66 15.08
N PHE A 163 -7.11 2.51 14.41
CA PHE A 163 -8.09 1.48 14.76
C PHE A 163 -7.75 0.76 16.07
N GLU A 164 -6.47 0.52 16.33
CA GLU A 164 -5.98 -0.19 17.51
C GLU A 164 -4.77 0.51 18.18
N PRO A 165 -4.93 1.78 18.59
CA PRO A 165 -3.85 2.56 19.21
C PRO A 165 -3.38 1.95 20.54
N GLU A 166 -4.21 1.14 21.20
CA GLU A 166 -3.86 0.41 22.40
C GLU A 166 -2.76 -0.64 22.18
N ASN A 167 -2.55 -1.09 20.93
CA ASN A 167 -1.49 -2.02 20.58
C ASN A 167 -0.21 -1.32 20.11
N LEU A 168 -0.22 -0.01 19.88
CA LEU A 168 1.01 0.73 19.56
C LEU A 168 1.98 0.73 20.75
N PRO A 169 3.30 0.64 20.54
CA PRO A 169 4.25 0.82 21.63
C PRO A 169 4.10 2.23 22.23
N PRO A 170 4.23 2.41 23.56
CA PRO A 170 3.93 3.68 24.21
C PRO A 170 4.65 4.90 23.62
N SER A 171 5.92 4.74 23.20
CA SER A 171 6.72 5.81 22.60
C SER A 171 6.23 6.29 21.22
N TRP A 172 5.31 5.54 20.60
CA TRP A 172 4.74 5.82 19.28
C TRP A 172 3.32 6.38 19.35
N ARG A 173 2.73 6.44 20.54
CA ARG A 173 1.37 6.97 20.70
C ARG A 173 1.42 8.49 20.66
N PRO A 174 0.63 9.14 19.78
CA PRO A 174 0.57 10.59 19.78
C PRO A 174 -0.12 11.10 21.05
N PRO A 175 0.14 12.36 21.45
CA PRO A 175 -0.66 13.04 22.46
C PRO A 175 -2.15 13.00 22.13
N LEU A 176 -2.99 12.93 23.17
CA LEU A 176 -4.44 13.02 23.00
C LEU A 176 -4.80 14.36 22.35
N GLY A 177 -5.70 14.32 21.37
CA GLY A 177 -6.13 15.52 20.63
C GLY A 177 -5.19 15.97 19.52
N THR A 178 -4.15 15.19 19.18
CA THR A 178 -3.32 15.43 17.99
C THR A 178 -4.20 15.49 16.74
N VAL A 179 -4.16 16.63 16.03
CA VAL A 179 -4.89 16.83 14.77
C VAL A 179 -4.14 16.12 13.64
N THR A 180 -4.86 15.36 12.84
CA THR A 180 -4.32 14.64 11.68
C THR A 180 -4.95 15.10 10.37
N ASN A 181 -4.36 14.67 9.25
CA ASN A 181 -4.99 14.87 7.93
C ASN A 181 -6.40 14.26 7.88
N TYR A 182 -6.62 13.08 8.44
CA TYR A 182 -7.96 12.49 8.53
C TYR A 182 -8.99 13.45 9.15
N ASP A 183 -8.66 14.12 10.26
CA ASP A 183 -9.57 15.03 10.93
C ASP A 183 -9.91 16.23 10.02
N LEU A 184 -8.88 16.86 9.44
CA LEU A 184 -9.07 18.00 8.54
C LEU A 184 -9.86 17.62 7.28
N PHE A 185 -9.51 16.53 6.61
CA PHE A 185 -10.18 16.11 5.39
C PHE A 185 -11.62 15.69 5.68
N THR A 186 -11.89 14.88 6.70
CA THR A 186 -13.27 14.43 6.96
C THR A 186 -14.18 15.58 7.39
N GLN A 187 -13.67 16.56 8.13
CA GLN A 187 -14.41 17.79 8.42
C GLN A 187 -14.75 18.55 7.14
N GLN A 188 -13.75 18.80 6.28
CA GLN A 188 -13.93 19.56 5.05
C GLN A 188 -14.81 18.82 4.02
N LEU A 189 -14.62 17.51 3.83
CA LEU A 189 -15.41 16.67 2.92
C LEU A 189 -16.90 16.73 3.28
N ARG A 190 -17.23 16.64 4.57
CA ARG A 190 -18.61 16.77 5.07
C ARG A 190 -19.14 18.19 4.87
N ALA A 191 -18.37 19.21 5.25
CA ALA A 191 -18.78 20.61 5.14
C ALA A 191 -19.06 21.02 3.68
N GLN A 192 -18.27 20.54 2.73
CA GLN A 192 -18.43 20.82 1.31
C GLN A 192 -19.53 19.97 0.65
N GLY A 193 -20.04 18.92 1.31
CA GLY A 193 -21.06 18.03 0.74
C GLY A 193 -20.49 17.05 -0.30
N VAL A 194 -19.24 16.61 -0.13
CA VAL A 194 -18.71 15.49 -0.91
C VAL A 194 -19.38 14.20 -0.45
N ASN A 195 -19.80 13.36 -1.40
CA ASN A 195 -20.34 12.04 -1.12
C ASN A 195 -19.28 11.20 -0.40
N LEU A 196 -19.46 11.00 0.90
CA LEU A 196 -18.48 10.36 1.77
C LEU A 196 -18.99 9.00 2.30
N LEU A 197 -18.12 8.00 2.29
CA LEU A 197 -18.24 6.78 3.08
C LEU A 197 -16.99 6.63 3.96
N ASP A 198 -17.13 7.00 5.22
CA ASP A 198 -16.02 6.94 6.18
C ASP A 198 -16.08 5.64 6.98
N PHE A 199 -15.12 4.73 6.74
CA PHE A 199 -15.07 3.46 7.47
C PHE A 199 -14.45 3.57 8.86
N VAL A 200 -13.76 4.66 9.21
CA VAL A 200 -13.16 4.83 10.54
C VAL A 200 -14.21 4.73 11.67
N PRO A 201 -15.30 5.52 11.68
CA PRO A 201 -16.33 5.41 12.72
C PRO A 201 -17.10 4.09 12.64
N LEU A 202 -17.25 3.50 11.45
CA LEU A 202 -17.90 2.21 11.28
C LEU A 202 -17.09 1.06 11.90
N PHE A 203 -15.79 1.02 11.63
CA PHE A 203 -14.89 0.03 12.22
C PHE A 203 -14.77 0.21 13.72
N ALA A 204 -14.71 1.45 14.23
CA ALA A 204 -14.74 1.72 15.67
C ALA A 204 -16.01 1.14 16.32
N LYS A 205 -17.18 1.34 15.70
CA LYS A 205 -18.45 0.75 16.16
C LYS A 205 -18.43 -0.78 16.10
N TRP A 206 -17.89 -1.36 15.03
CA TRP A 206 -17.81 -2.81 14.87
C TRP A 206 -16.82 -3.45 15.83
N LYS A 207 -15.73 -2.78 16.21
CA LYS A 207 -14.69 -3.31 17.11
C LYS A 207 -15.26 -3.86 18.42
N GLY A 208 -16.27 -3.19 18.99
CA GLY A 208 -16.89 -3.62 20.24
C GLY A 208 -17.89 -4.79 20.13
N THR A 209 -18.29 -5.18 18.91
CA THR A 209 -19.35 -6.18 18.68
C THR A 209 -18.97 -7.28 17.70
N ALA A 210 -17.84 -7.15 17.01
CA ALA A 210 -17.40 -8.09 16.00
C ALA A 210 -16.94 -9.41 16.66
N PRO A 211 -17.46 -10.57 16.21
CA PRO A 211 -17.04 -11.88 16.73
C PRO A 211 -15.63 -12.28 16.27
N TYR A 212 -15.08 -11.60 15.26
CA TYR A 212 -13.77 -11.87 14.69
C TYR A 212 -13.00 -10.57 14.48
N PRO A 213 -11.65 -10.61 14.49
CA PRO A 213 -10.83 -9.42 14.29
C PRO A 213 -11.18 -8.71 12.98
N LEU A 214 -11.23 -7.37 13.00
CA LEU A 214 -11.42 -6.56 11.81
C LEU A 214 -10.10 -6.25 11.10
N TYR A 215 -8.99 -6.30 11.83
CA TYR A 215 -7.63 -6.26 11.30
C TYR A 215 -6.85 -7.51 11.77
N PRO A 216 -5.99 -8.08 10.92
CA PRO A 216 -5.08 -9.15 11.28
C PRO A 216 -3.93 -8.60 12.14
N ARG A 217 -3.35 -9.42 13.04
CA ARG A 217 -2.15 -9.01 13.77
C ARG A 217 -0.96 -8.80 12.84
N SER A 218 -0.82 -9.68 11.85
CA SER A 218 0.32 -9.77 10.93
C SER A 218 0.18 -8.98 9.63
N GLY A 219 -0.94 -8.30 9.40
CA GLY A 219 -1.18 -7.54 8.17
C GLY A 219 -1.50 -6.07 8.42
N ILE A 220 -1.26 -5.21 7.43
CA ILE A 220 -1.60 -3.77 7.51
C ILE A 220 -3.02 -3.45 7.03
N HIS A 221 -3.60 -4.32 6.21
CA HIS A 221 -4.95 -4.17 5.66
C HIS A 221 -6.04 -4.66 6.61
N TRP A 222 -7.30 -4.34 6.31
CA TRP A 222 -8.42 -5.03 6.96
C TRP A 222 -8.31 -6.55 6.78
N SER A 223 -8.79 -7.29 7.77
CA SER A 223 -8.86 -8.76 7.71
C SER A 223 -9.84 -9.20 6.62
N GLY A 224 -9.80 -10.47 6.20
CA GLY A 224 -10.86 -11.01 5.33
C GLY A 224 -12.29 -10.80 5.86
N TYR A 225 -12.49 -10.87 7.18
CA TYR A 225 -13.76 -10.56 7.83
C TYR A 225 -14.11 -9.06 7.74
N GLY A 226 -13.17 -8.18 8.07
CA GLY A 226 -13.33 -6.72 7.99
C GLY A 226 -13.60 -6.24 6.56
N ALA A 227 -12.83 -6.75 5.59
CA ALA A 227 -13.00 -6.50 4.16
C ALA A 227 -14.40 -6.89 3.67
N THR A 228 -14.91 -8.05 4.13
CA THR A 228 -16.26 -8.51 3.76
C THR A 228 -17.35 -7.55 4.25
N ARG A 229 -17.25 -7.06 5.48
CA ARG A 229 -18.20 -6.08 6.03
C ARG A 229 -18.10 -4.72 5.34
N ALA A 230 -16.87 -4.30 5.01
CA ALA A 230 -16.60 -3.08 4.28
C ALA A 230 -17.18 -3.15 2.86
N ALA A 231 -16.95 -4.25 2.14
CA ALA A 231 -17.46 -4.50 0.80
C ALA A 231 -19.00 -4.45 0.76
N ASP A 232 -19.66 -5.18 1.65
CA ASP A 232 -21.12 -5.20 1.77
C ASP A 232 -21.71 -3.80 2.01
N THR A 233 -21.06 -3.00 2.87
CA THR A 233 -21.45 -1.60 3.13
C THR A 233 -21.19 -0.68 1.94
N LEU A 234 -20.03 -0.82 1.29
CA LEU A 234 -19.65 -0.05 0.12
C LEU A 234 -20.61 -0.29 -1.05
N MET A 235 -20.94 -1.55 -1.33
CA MET A 235 -21.84 -1.89 -2.42
C MET A 235 -23.25 -1.34 -2.19
N ARG A 236 -23.78 -1.42 -0.96
CA ARG A 236 -25.04 -0.74 -0.63
C ARG A 236 -24.97 0.77 -0.86
N ARG A 237 -23.85 1.41 -0.51
CA ARG A 237 -23.64 2.85 -0.74
C ARG A 237 -23.58 3.17 -2.24
N ILE A 238 -22.87 2.36 -3.03
CA ILE A 238 -22.82 2.50 -4.49
C ILE A 238 -24.22 2.35 -5.08
N GLY A 239 -24.95 1.29 -4.74
CA GLY A 239 -26.31 1.06 -5.24
C GLY A 239 -27.28 2.20 -4.86
N ALA A 240 -27.17 2.75 -3.65
CA ALA A 240 -27.95 3.92 -3.25
C ALA A 240 -27.59 5.16 -4.07
N LEU A 241 -26.31 5.42 -4.32
CA LEU A 241 -25.86 6.58 -5.10
C LEU A 241 -26.26 6.47 -6.58
N THR A 242 -26.13 5.29 -7.18
CA THR A 242 -26.45 5.06 -8.59
C THR A 242 -27.93 4.73 -8.82
N GLY A 243 -28.78 4.76 -7.78
CA GLY A 243 -30.18 4.35 -7.87
C GLY A 243 -30.37 2.89 -8.33
N THR A 244 -29.36 2.05 -8.15
CA THR A 244 -29.32 0.67 -8.65
C THR A 244 -29.63 -0.32 -7.54
N ARG A 245 -30.62 -1.20 -7.78
CA ARG A 245 -30.91 -2.32 -6.89
C ARG A 245 -29.95 -3.48 -7.17
N LEU A 246 -29.00 -3.71 -6.27
CA LEU A 246 -28.03 -4.80 -6.39
C LEU A 246 -28.64 -6.18 -6.08
N PRO A 247 -28.12 -7.27 -6.67
CA PRO A 247 -28.47 -8.63 -6.26
C PRO A 247 -28.10 -8.92 -4.81
N ALA A 248 -28.86 -9.81 -4.17
CA ALA A 248 -28.65 -10.15 -2.77
C ALA A 248 -27.38 -10.98 -2.56
N VAL A 249 -26.69 -10.72 -1.44
CA VAL A 249 -25.56 -11.51 -0.95
C VAL A 249 -25.88 -11.99 0.45
N ARG A 250 -25.58 -13.26 0.73
CA ARG A 250 -25.83 -13.87 2.04
C ARG A 250 -24.66 -14.71 2.48
N ALA A 251 -24.43 -14.76 3.79
CA ALA A 251 -23.54 -15.76 4.36
C ALA A 251 -24.16 -17.15 4.22
N VAL A 252 -23.31 -18.17 4.01
CA VAL A 252 -23.71 -19.57 3.88
C VAL A 252 -22.92 -20.41 4.88
N GLY A 253 -23.60 -20.79 5.97
CA GLY A 253 -22.99 -21.56 7.05
C GLY A 253 -21.96 -20.76 7.85
N PRO A 254 -21.19 -21.43 8.73
CA PRO A 254 -20.15 -20.78 9.51
C PRO A 254 -18.97 -20.34 8.63
N PRO A 255 -18.22 -19.29 9.03
CA PRO A 255 -17.00 -18.90 8.35
C PRO A 255 -15.90 -19.96 8.51
N HIS A 256 -14.95 -19.97 7.58
CA HIS A 256 -13.73 -20.76 7.73
C HIS A 256 -12.76 -20.03 8.68
N LEU A 257 -12.30 -20.70 9.73
CA LEU A 257 -11.41 -20.13 10.74
C LEU A 257 -9.97 -20.59 10.54
N VAL A 258 -9.02 -19.67 10.68
CA VAL A 258 -7.59 -19.93 10.58
C VAL A 258 -6.87 -19.49 11.84
N TYR A 259 -5.97 -20.35 12.33
CA TYR A 259 -5.26 -20.18 13.62
C TYR A 259 -3.73 -20.01 13.47
N ARG A 260 -3.18 -20.25 12.27
CA ARG A 260 -1.74 -20.18 11.99
C ARG A 260 -1.41 -19.22 10.85
N SER A 261 -0.23 -18.62 10.90
CA SER A 261 0.22 -17.61 9.95
C SER A 261 0.41 -18.12 8.50
N ASP A 262 0.72 -19.40 8.33
CA ASP A 262 0.92 -20.06 7.02
C ASP A 262 -0.40 -20.26 6.25
N SER A 263 -1.49 -20.35 6.98
CA SER A 263 -2.85 -20.55 6.50
C SER A 263 -3.58 -19.22 6.28
N LEU A 264 -2.95 -18.09 6.65
CA LEU A 264 -3.48 -16.76 6.39
C LEU A 264 -3.50 -16.50 4.88
N ARG A 265 -4.57 -15.86 4.42
CA ARG A 265 -4.79 -15.60 3.00
C ARG A 265 -4.36 -14.17 2.67
N SER A 266 -3.67 -14.00 1.54
CA SER A 266 -3.42 -12.68 0.93
C SER A 266 -2.84 -11.65 1.93
N THR A 267 -3.43 -10.47 2.02
CA THR A 267 -2.96 -9.34 2.84
C THR A 267 -3.09 -9.55 4.35
N ASP A 268 -3.68 -10.66 4.82
CA ASP A 268 -3.76 -10.95 6.26
C ASP A 268 -2.38 -11.20 6.90
N ASN A 269 -1.34 -11.47 6.10
CA ASN A 269 0.02 -11.71 6.56
C ASN A 269 1.08 -10.87 5.81
N ASP A 270 0.72 -9.75 5.20
CA ASP A 270 1.67 -8.97 4.38
C ASP A 270 2.88 -8.45 5.18
N LEU A 271 2.68 -7.87 6.37
CA LEU A 271 3.79 -7.44 7.22
C LEU A 271 4.54 -8.65 7.79
N GLY A 272 3.83 -9.67 8.25
CA GLY A 272 4.40 -10.87 8.85
C GLY A 272 5.32 -11.63 7.89
N ALA A 273 4.93 -11.72 6.62
CA ALA A 273 5.77 -12.28 5.56
C ALA A 273 7.08 -11.49 5.42
N THR A 274 7.02 -10.15 5.34
CA THR A 274 8.24 -9.32 5.19
C THR A 274 9.19 -9.38 6.38
N MET A 275 8.72 -9.78 7.56
CA MET A 275 9.61 -10.03 8.71
C MET A 275 10.61 -11.16 8.42
N ASN A 276 10.31 -12.06 7.48
CA ASN A 276 11.15 -13.18 7.09
C ASN A 276 11.66 -13.94 8.32
N LEU A 277 10.75 -14.43 9.17
CA LEU A 277 11.11 -15.23 10.34
C LEU A 277 11.37 -16.69 9.95
N LEU A 278 12.05 -17.43 10.82
CA LEU A 278 12.26 -18.89 10.65
C LEU A 278 11.05 -19.69 11.10
N PHE A 279 10.45 -19.29 12.22
CA PHE A 279 9.33 -20.01 12.82
C PHE A 279 8.02 -19.27 12.56
N GLU A 280 6.98 -20.06 12.33
CA GLU A 280 5.62 -19.57 12.23
C GLU A 280 5.15 -18.96 13.53
N ARG A 281 4.19 -18.04 13.41
CA ARG A 281 3.60 -17.36 14.55
C ARG A 281 2.15 -17.79 14.69
N GLU A 282 1.73 -17.97 15.93
CA GLU A 282 0.31 -18.03 16.22
C GLU A 282 -0.34 -16.71 15.85
N THR A 283 -1.54 -16.78 15.30
CA THR A 283 -2.37 -15.62 15.00
C THR A 283 -3.66 -15.69 15.82
N THR A 284 -4.28 -14.53 16.05
CA THR A 284 -5.66 -14.53 16.52
C THR A 284 -6.52 -15.22 15.47
N PRO A 285 -7.50 -16.05 15.85
CA PRO A 285 -8.37 -16.72 14.88
C PRO A 285 -8.98 -15.72 13.89
N LEU A 286 -8.64 -15.84 12.61
CA LEU A 286 -9.22 -15.02 11.55
C LEU A 286 -10.33 -15.79 10.85
N ALA A 287 -11.43 -15.08 10.56
CA ALA A 287 -12.58 -15.64 9.89
C ALA A 287 -12.66 -15.22 8.43
N TYR A 288 -12.92 -16.18 7.56
CA TYR A 288 -13.22 -15.97 6.15
C TYR A 288 -14.68 -16.35 5.90
N PRO A 289 -15.59 -15.36 5.78
CA PRO A 289 -16.99 -15.61 5.50
C PRO A 289 -17.19 -16.39 4.20
N ARG A 290 -18.09 -17.37 4.24
CA ARG A 290 -18.58 -18.07 3.04
C ARG A 290 -19.79 -17.33 2.53
N LEU A 291 -19.73 -16.83 1.29
CA LEU A 291 -20.78 -15.99 0.71
C LEU A 291 -21.43 -16.69 -0.48
N ALA A 292 -22.74 -16.50 -0.63
CA ALA A 292 -23.46 -16.81 -1.86
C ALA A 292 -24.02 -15.53 -2.48
N PHE A 293 -23.72 -15.35 -3.76
CA PHE A 293 -24.18 -14.23 -4.59
C PHE A 293 -25.36 -14.72 -5.42
N ALA A 294 -26.52 -14.07 -5.27
CA ALA A 294 -27.69 -14.39 -6.09
C ALA A 294 -27.51 -13.82 -7.51
N PRO A 295 -28.00 -14.50 -8.55
CA PRO A 295 -28.06 -13.90 -9.88
C PRO A 295 -29.01 -12.69 -9.89
N PRO A 296 -28.78 -11.69 -10.77
CA PRO A 296 -29.69 -10.56 -10.92
C PRO A 296 -31.11 -10.98 -11.29
N ARG A 297 -32.11 -10.38 -10.62
CA ARG A 297 -33.55 -10.55 -10.93
C ARG A 297 -34.07 -9.36 -11.76
N PRO A 298 -35.28 -9.45 -12.36
CA PRO A 298 -35.90 -8.30 -13.02
C PRO A 298 -35.89 -7.04 -12.14
N GLY A 299 -35.44 -5.92 -12.72
CA GLY A 299 -35.28 -4.64 -12.01
C GLY A 299 -33.97 -4.49 -11.21
N GLN A 300 -33.13 -5.53 -11.13
CA GLN A 300 -31.78 -5.44 -10.59
C GLN A 300 -30.75 -5.32 -11.71
N ARG A 301 -29.70 -4.55 -11.48
CA ARG A 301 -28.58 -4.37 -12.41
C ARG A 301 -27.27 -4.30 -11.66
N LEU A 302 -26.18 -4.55 -12.38
CA LEU A 302 -24.82 -4.38 -11.88
C LEU A 302 -24.28 -3.05 -12.42
N PRO A 303 -23.92 -2.09 -11.56
CA PRO A 303 -23.41 -0.80 -12.03
C PRO A 303 -21.97 -0.92 -12.53
N SER A 304 -21.63 -0.18 -13.60
CA SER A 304 -20.25 -0.01 -14.06
C SER A 304 -19.54 1.03 -13.19
N VAL A 305 -18.42 0.65 -12.60
CA VAL A 305 -17.69 1.48 -11.64
C VAL A 305 -16.22 1.62 -12.04
N LEU A 306 -15.66 2.79 -11.83
CA LEU A 306 -14.22 3.00 -11.83
C LEU A 306 -13.74 3.18 -10.39
N PHE A 307 -12.93 2.26 -9.89
CA PHE A 307 -12.20 2.46 -8.62
C PHE A 307 -10.88 3.16 -8.90
N VAL A 308 -10.57 4.17 -8.10
CA VAL A 308 -9.21 4.70 -7.97
C VAL A 308 -8.83 4.50 -6.52
N SER A 309 -7.82 3.67 -6.27
CA SER A 309 -7.60 3.18 -4.91
C SER A 309 -6.16 2.81 -4.62
N ASP A 310 -5.82 2.80 -3.34
CA ASP A 310 -4.64 2.14 -2.82
C ASP A 310 -4.87 0.63 -2.64
N SER A 311 -4.00 -0.03 -1.86
CA SER A 311 -4.00 -1.48 -1.69
C SER A 311 -5.18 -2.03 -0.90
N PHE A 312 -6.03 -1.20 -0.29
CA PHE A 312 -7.20 -1.69 0.43
C PHE A 312 -8.26 -2.30 -0.50
N VAL A 313 -8.38 -1.83 -1.75
CA VAL A 313 -9.32 -2.41 -2.74
C VAL A 313 -9.12 -3.91 -2.91
N TRP A 314 -7.89 -4.41 -2.71
CA TRP A 314 -7.55 -5.82 -2.82
C TRP A 314 -8.41 -6.70 -1.91
N GLY A 315 -8.68 -6.28 -0.67
CA GLY A 315 -9.53 -7.08 0.22
C GLY A 315 -10.98 -7.20 -0.28
N LEU A 316 -11.48 -6.19 -1.02
CA LEU A 316 -12.81 -6.18 -1.64
C LEU A 316 -12.90 -7.06 -2.90
N MET A 317 -11.78 -7.62 -3.35
CA MET A 317 -11.72 -8.50 -4.52
C MET A 317 -11.40 -9.93 -4.11
N VAL A 318 -10.42 -10.14 -3.20
CA VAL A 318 -9.94 -11.49 -2.86
C VAL A 318 -10.66 -12.15 -1.69
N PHE A 319 -11.01 -11.39 -0.66
CA PHE A 319 -11.71 -11.97 0.49
C PHE A 319 -13.21 -12.01 0.28
N ALA A 320 -13.72 -10.98 -0.38
CA ALA A 320 -15.14 -10.77 -0.55
C ALA A 320 -15.37 -10.37 -2.01
N PRO A 321 -15.65 -11.30 -2.94
CA PRO A 321 -15.64 -11.03 -4.38
C PRO A 321 -16.86 -10.21 -4.86
N PHE A 322 -17.20 -9.15 -4.12
CA PHE A 322 -18.29 -8.24 -4.39
C PHE A 322 -18.06 -7.46 -5.67
N ILE A 323 -16.82 -7.06 -5.96
CA ILE A 323 -16.51 -6.36 -7.22
C ILE A 323 -16.85 -7.25 -8.42
N GLN A 324 -16.56 -8.55 -8.34
CA GLN A 324 -16.77 -9.50 -9.43
C GLN A 324 -18.23 -9.93 -9.58
N HIS A 325 -19.02 -9.91 -8.49
CA HIS A 325 -20.39 -10.44 -8.48
C HIS A 325 -21.50 -9.39 -8.32
N GLN A 326 -21.18 -8.18 -7.86
CA GLN A 326 -22.15 -7.10 -7.66
C GLN A 326 -21.94 -5.89 -8.59
N LEU A 327 -20.85 -5.85 -9.37
CA LEU A 327 -20.58 -4.78 -10.33
C LEU A 327 -20.47 -5.33 -11.76
N ALA A 328 -20.59 -4.43 -12.74
CA ALA A 328 -20.56 -4.81 -14.14
C ALA A 328 -19.15 -5.29 -14.57
N PRO A 329 -19.03 -6.23 -15.53
CA PRO A 329 -17.74 -6.80 -15.96
C PRO A 329 -16.74 -5.79 -16.54
N ASP A 330 -17.23 -4.66 -17.02
CA ASP A 330 -16.42 -3.56 -17.54
C ASP A 330 -15.80 -2.68 -16.43
N THR A 331 -16.18 -2.89 -15.16
CA THR A 331 -15.58 -2.23 -13.98
C THR A 331 -14.06 -2.29 -14.02
N ARG A 332 -13.37 -1.23 -13.60
CA ARG A 332 -11.90 -1.20 -13.58
C ARG A 332 -11.38 -0.65 -12.26
N VAL A 333 -10.18 -1.09 -11.88
CA VAL A 333 -9.44 -0.57 -10.74
C VAL A 333 -8.17 0.12 -11.24
N TRP A 334 -8.07 1.43 -11.04
CA TRP A 334 -6.88 2.22 -11.26
C TRP A 334 -6.09 2.28 -9.96
N PHE A 335 -5.19 1.31 -9.81
CA PHE A 335 -4.35 1.18 -8.64
C PHE A 335 -3.33 2.33 -8.58
N TYR A 336 -3.44 3.15 -7.54
CA TYR A 336 -2.70 4.40 -7.36
C TYR A 336 -2.80 5.36 -8.55
N ASN A 337 -3.91 5.34 -9.30
CA ASN A 337 -4.08 6.09 -10.55
C ASN A 337 -2.93 5.86 -11.57
N LYS A 338 -2.32 4.67 -11.53
CA LYS A 338 -1.18 4.31 -12.38
C LYS A 338 -1.49 3.08 -13.21
N SER A 339 -1.59 1.91 -12.57
CA SER A 339 -1.82 0.66 -13.28
C SER A 339 -3.30 0.30 -13.30
N VAL A 340 -3.77 -0.25 -14.42
CA VAL A 340 -5.16 -0.67 -14.59
C VAL A 340 -5.27 -2.17 -14.36
N HIS A 341 -6.26 -2.56 -13.56
CA HIS A 341 -6.53 -3.95 -13.18
C HIS A 341 -7.94 -4.35 -13.55
N ALA A 342 -8.07 -5.57 -14.03
CA ALA A 342 -9.36 -6.20 -14.28
C ALA A 342 -10.01 -6.66 -12.97
N PRO A 343 -11.34 -6.65 -12.87
CA PRO A 343 -12.08 -7.09 -11.68
C PRO A 343 -12.16 -8.63 -11.67
N ASP A 344 -11.03 -9.31 -11.52
CA ASP A 344 -10.97 -10.77 -11.37
C ASP A 344 -10.44 -11.19 -10.00
N SER A 345 -10.32 -12.50 -9.76
CA SER A 345 -9.90 -13.05 -8.47
C SER A 345 -8.39 -13.07 -8.24
N LEU A 346 -7.59 -12.69 -9.23
CA LEU A 346 -6.14 -12.88 -9.25
C LEU A 346 -5.35 -11.59 -9.49
N TYR A 347 -6.01 -10.44 -9.66
CA TYR A 347 -5.39 -9.14 -9.87
C TYR A 347 -4.56 -9.08 -11.14
N HIS A 348 -5.16 -9.49 -12.27
CA HIS A 348 -4.46 -9.31 -13.53
C HIS A 348 -4.38 -7.82 -13.87
N ALA A 349 -3.16 -7.30 -13.79
CA ALA A 349 -2.80 -6.06 -14.45
C ALA A 349 -3.08 -6.24 -15.95
N THR A 350 -3.80 -5.28 -16.54
CA THR A 350 -4.12 -5.33 -17.97
C THR A 350 -2.91 -4.96 -18.83
N GLY A 351 -1.82 -4.49 -18.20
CA GLY A 351 -0.67 -3.88 -18.86
C GLY A 351 -0.87 -2.40 -19.16
N GLU A 352 -2.11 -1.90 -19.10
CA GLU A 352 -2.44 -0.51 -19.39
C GLU A 352 -2.06 0.41 -18.22
N GLN A 353 -1.66 1.64 -18.56
CA GLN A 353 -1.47 2.72 -17.60
C GLN A 353 -2.63 3.71 -17.68
N ALA A 354 -3.15 4.12 -16.53
CA ALA A 354 -4.24 5.09 -16.41
C ALA A 354 -3.91 6.45 -17.05
N GLY A 355 -2.61 6.78 -17.18
CA GLY A 355 -2.14 7.98 -17.86
C GLY A 355 -2.33 7.97 -19.37
N ASP A 356 -2.32 6.78 -19.98
CA ASP A 356 -2.37 6.58 -21.44
C ASP A 356 -3.80 6.42 -21.97
N LEU A 357 -4.76 6.22 -21.06
CA LEU A 357 -6.17 6.06 -21.41
C LEU A 357 -6.86 7.41 -21.66
N ASP A 358 -7.82 7.42 -22.60
CA ASP A 358 -8.75 8.55 -22.75
C ASP A 358 -9.64 8.67 -21.51
N LEU A 359 -9.26 9.58 -20.62
CA LEU A 359 -9.96 9.83 -19.37
C LEU A 359 -11.43 10.19 -19.58
N ARG A 360 -11.78 10.94 -20.64
CA ARG A 360 -13.17 11.32 -20.91
C ARG A 360 -14.01 10.10 -21.24
N ALA A 361 -13.51 9.24 -22.12
CA ALA A 361 -14.18 7.99 -22.48
C ALA A 361 -14.31 7.06 -21.26
N GLN A 362 -13.24 6.95 -20.46
CA GLN A 362 -13.21 6.10 -19.27
C GLN A 362 -14.20 6.54 -18.19
N LEU A 363 -14.46 7.84 -18.05
CA LEU A 363 -15.47 8.39 -17.12
C LEU A 363 -16.89 8.25 -17.68
N ALA A 364 -17.10 8.57 -18.96
CA ALA A 364 -18.43 8.53 -19.59
C ALA A 364 -19.04 7.13 -19.65
N ALA A 365 -18.19 6.09 -19.64
CA ALA A 365 -18.62 4.70 -19.61
C ALA A 365 -19.10 4.21 -18.22
N ARG A 366 -19.07 5.04 -17.18
CA ARG A 366 -19.31 4.63 -15.78
C ARG A 366 -20.62 5.18 -15.24
N GLN A 367 -21.16 4.48 -14.25
CA GLN A 367 -22.22 5.01 -13.40
C GLN A 367 -21.68 5.61 -12.10
N ALA A 368 -20.51 5.14 -11.65
CA ALA A 368 -19.83 5.72 -10.50
C ALA A 368 -18.31 5.69 -10.61
N VAL A 369 -17.67 6.65 -9.96
CA VAL A 369 -16.25 6.68 -9.65
C VAL A 369 -16.10 6.59 -8.13
N VAL A 370 -15.32 5.62 -7.65
CA VAL A 370 -15.06 5.40 -6.23
C VAL A 370 -13.60 5.69 -5.95
N LEU A 371 -13.33 6.70 -5.14
CA LEU A 371 -12.00 7.03 -4.62
C LEU A 371 -11.86 6.34 -3.26
N LEU A 372 -11.17 5.21 -3.19
CA LEU A 372 -11.00 4.43 -1.96
C LEU A 372 -9.56 4.56 -1.47
N PHE A 373 -9.35 5.32 -0.40
CA PHE A 373 -8.01 5.55 0.13
C PHE A 373 -7.96 5.40 1.64
N THR A 374 -6.84 4.89 2.11
CA THR A 374 -6.50 4.85 3.53
C THR A 374 -6.05 6.22 3.99
N GLU A 375 -6.31 6.54 5.25
CA GLU A 375 -5.92 7.82 5.87
C GLU A 375 -4.47 8.27 5.58
N HIS A 376 -3.50 7.35 5.58
CA HIS A 376 -2.09 7.71 5.33
C HIS A 376 -1.83 8.22 3.89
N ASN A 377 -2.63 7.79 2.91
CA ASN A 377 -2.49 8.18 1.50
C ASN A 377 -3.31 9.43 1.14
N MET A 378 -4.07 10.01 2.06
CA MET A 378 -4.86 11.23 1.77
C MET A 378 -3.97 12.43 1.40
N VAL A 379 -2.71 12.42 1.81
CA VAL A 379 -1.73 13.45 1.44
C VAL A 379 -1.30 13.37 -0.03
N GLU A 380 -1.52 12.24 -0.70
CA GLU A 380 -1.07 11.96 -2.07
C GLU A 380 -2.02 12.49 -3.16
N GLN A 381 -3.07 13.25 -2.80
CA GLN A 381 -4.04 13.86 -3.74
C GLN A 381 -4.69 12.85 -4.71
N GLU A 382 -5.06 11.67 -4.21
CA GLU A 382 -5.58 10.57 -5.03
C GLU A 382 -4.67 10.25 -6.24
N TYR A 383 -3.36 10.46 -6.07
CA TYR A 383 -2.31 10.28 -7.07
C TYR A 383 -2.59 11.06 -8.36
N GLY A 384 -3.09 12.28 -8.21
CA GLY A 384 -3.36 13.22 -9.30
C GLY A 384 -4.65 12.94 -10.08
N PHE A 385 -5.48 11.97 -9.66
CA PHE A 385 -6.72 11.66 -10.36
C PHE A 385 -7.67 12.86 -10.36
N THR A 386 -7.98 13.41 -9.19
CA THR A 386 -8.90 14.55 -9.03
C THR A 386 -8.45 15.75 -9.86
N GLU A 387 -7.15 16.03 -9.89
CA GLU A 387 -6.58 17.11 -10.70
C GLU A 387 -6.79 16.87 -12.20
N ARG A 388 -6.52 15.65 -12.70
CA ARG A 388 -6.73 15.33 -14.12
C ARG A 388 -8.20 15.48 -14.53
N VAL A 389 -9.13 15.02 -13.69
CA VAL A 389 -10.57 15.15 -13.96
C VAL A 389 -11.00 16.61 -13.89
N TYR A 390 -10.49 17.38 -12.92
CA TYR A 390 -10.77 18.81 -12.82
C TYR A 390 -10.35 19.53 -14.12
N ARG A 391 -9.10 19.35 -14.56
CA ARG A 391 -8.61 19.99 -15.80
C ARG A 391 -9.38 19.56 -17.05
N LEU A 392 -9.91 18.32 -17.08
CA LEU A 392 -10.73 17.84 -18.19
C LEU A 392 -12.06 18.59 -18.33
N PHE A 393 -12.64 19.03 -17.21
CA PHE A 393 -13.94 19.72 -17.19
C PHE A 393 -13.84 21.23 -16.99
N TYR A 394 -12.71 21.70 -16.48
CA TYR A 394 -12.37 23.11 -16.28
C TYR A 394 -11.02 23.40 -16.96
N PRO A 395 -10.97 23.35 -18.31
CA PRO A 395 -9.74 23.65 -19.03
C PRO A 395 -9.34 25.11 -18.84
N ALA A 396 -8.05 25.36 -18.68
CA ALA A 396 -7.53 26.73 -18.52
C ALA A 396 -7.83 27.57 -19.77
N THR A 397 -8.38 28.76 -19.57
CA THR A 397 -8.54 29.78 -20.60
C THR A 397 -7.18 30.36 -20.98
N ALA A 398 -7.10 31.01 -22.14
CA ALA A 398 -5.86 31.67 -22.57
C ALA A 398 -5.35 32.72 -21.55
N ALA A 399 -6.28 33.42 -20.88
CA ALA A 399 -5.94 34.40 -19.85
C ALA A 399 -5.36 33.75 -18.58
N GLU A 400 -5.92 32.61 -18.16
CA GLU A 400 -5.43 31.83 -17.02
C GLU A 400 -4.03 31.25 -17.32
N THR A 401 -3.83 30.69 -18.51
CA THR A 401 -2.51 30.21 -18.95
C THR A 401 -1.47 31.34 -18.92
N GLN A 402 -1.80 32.52 -19.45
CA GLN A 402 -0.91 33.69 -19.38
C GLN A 402 -0.66 34.16 -17.94
N ALA A 403 -1.63 34.03 -17.03
CA ALA A 403 -1.42 34.36 -15.62
C ALA A 403 -0.46 33.37 -14.95
N VAL A 404 -0.59 32.07 -15.23
CA VAL A 404 0.31 31.03 -14.74
C VAL A 404 1.72 31.22 -15.30
N ASP A 405 1.87 31.52 -16.59
CA ASP A 405 3.17 31.77 -17.21
C ASP A 405 3.87 32.98 -16.60
N ARG A 406 3.13 34.06 -16.33
CA ARG A 406 3.66 35.23 -15.62
C ARG A 406 4.13 34.87 -14.22
N LEU A 407 3.34 34.10 -13.48
CA LEU A 407 3.70 33.65 -12.14
C LEU A 407 4.93 32.73 -12.15
N ALA A 408 5.03 31.83 -13.14
CA ALA A 408 6.20 30.97 -13.33
C ALA A 408 7.46 31.80 -13.60
N ALA A 409 7.36 32.85 -14.43
CA ALA A 409 8.46 33.78 -14.69
C ALA A 409 8.88 34.53 -13.42
N THR A 410 7.93 34.97 -12.59
CA THR A 410 8.22 35.57 -11.27
C THR A 410 8.94 34.58 -10.35
N LEU A 411 8.47 33.34 -10.24
CA LEU A 411 9.13 32.32 -9.42
C LEU A 411 10.56 32.04 -9.90
N GLN A 412 10.79 32.04 -11.22
CA GLN A 412 12.11 31.84 -11.80
C GLN A 412 13.10 32.94 -11.41
N GLN A 413 12.65 34.20 -11.26
CA GLN A 413 13.48 35.31 -10.80
C GLN A 413 13.92 35.16 -9.34
N CYS A 414 13.19 34.37 -8.54
CA CYS A 414 13.52 34.09 -7.14
C CYS A 414 14.45 32.88 -6.95
N VAL A 415 14.80 32.16 -8.03
CA VAL A 415 15.66 30.96 -7.93
C VAL A 415 17.14 31.37 -7.79
N PRO A 416 17.87 30.85 -6.78
CA PRO A 416 19.30 31.13 -6.64
C PRO A 416 20.13 30.72 -7.88
N PRO A 417 21.16 31.50 -8.27
CA PRO A 417 21.98 31.22 -9.46
C PRO A 417 22.64 29.83 -9.48
N ALA A 418 22.90 29.24 -8.30
CA ALA A 418 23.47 27.91 -8.16
C ALA A 418 22.49 26.80 -8.59
N GLU A 419 21.20 26.95 -8.26
CA GLU A 419 20.17 25.96 -8.61
C GLU A 419 19.76 26.07 -10.08
N ALA A 420 19.78 27.27 -10.65
CA ALA A 420 19.47 27.51 -12.06
C ALA A 420 20.41 26.79 -13.04
N ARG A 421 21.65 26.48 -12.64
CA ARG A 421 22.69 25.88 -13.50
C ARG A 421 22.69 24.35 -13.53
N GLN A 422 22.16 23.68 -12.50
CA GLN A 422 22.29 22.22 -12.36
C GLN A 422 21.20 21.41 -13.08
N ASN A 423 20.06 22.01 -13.45
CA ASN A 423 18.95 21.25 -14.06
C ASN A 423 17.91 22.16 -14.76
N SER A 424 18.34 23.02 -15.69
CA SER A 424 17.49 24.08 -16.28
C SER A 424 16.18 23.57 -16.90
N GLY A 425 16.20 22.43 -17.60
CA GLY A 425 15.00 21.85 -18.21
C GLY A 425 13.96 21.32 -17.20
N GLN A 426 14.42 20.63 -16.14
CA GLN A 426 13.55 20.16 -15.07
C GLN A 426 13.08 21.31 -14.16
N LEU A 427 13.90 22.35 -13.99
CA LEU A 427 13.56 23.53 -13.20
C LEU A 427 12.36 24.28 -13.79
N ALA A 428 12.36 24.60 -15.09
CA ALA A 428 11.24 25.30 -15.72
C ALA A 428 9.91 24.55 -15.54
N GLN A 429 9.91 23.23 -15.73
CA GLN A 429 8.73 22.39 -15.54
C GLN A 429 8.27 22.35 -14.07
N ARG A 430 9.20 22.30 -13.11
CA ARG A 430 8.89 22.37 -11.67
C ARG A 430 8.27 23.72 -11.31
N LEU A 431 8.85 24.82 -11.77
CA LEU A 431 8.36 26.18 -11.49
C LEU A 431 6.99 26.42 -12.11
N HIS A 432 6.77 25.97 -13.35
CA HIS A 432 5.46 26.09 -13.99
C HIS A 432 4.39 25.27 -13.24
N LYS A 433 4.71 24.06 -12.77
CA LYS A 433 3.80 23.28 -11.90
C LYS A 433 3.51 24.01 -10.58
N GLN A 434 4.52 24.62 -9.97
CA GLN A 434 4.35 25.39 -8.74
C GLN A 434 3.49 26.64 -8.97
N ALA A 435 3.71 27.36 -10.06
CA ALA A 435 2.89 28.50 -10.46
C ALA A 435 1.43 28.09 -10.69
N GLN A 436 1.20 26.98 -11.39
CA GLN A 436 -0.14 26.44 -11.59
C GLN A 436 -0.83 26.14 -10.25
N ALA A 437 -0.13 25.46 -9.32
CA ALA A 437 -0.70 25.15 -8.01
C ALA A 437 -1.04 26.41 -7.21
N LEU A 438 -0.22 27.46 -7.29
CA LEU A 438 -0.50 28.75 -6.64
C LEU A 438 -1.70 29.46 -7.29
N TYR A 439 -1.77 29.47 -8.62
CA TYR A 439 -2.88 30.05 -9.36
C TYR A 439 -4.19 29.36 -9.00
N ASP A 440 -4.20 28.03 -9.04
CA ASP A 440 -5.37 27.23 -8.73
C ASP A 440 -5.87 27.48 -7.31
N ARG A 441 -4.98 27.59 -6.31
CA ARG A 441 -5.36 27.87 -4.92
C ARG A 441 -6.12 29.18 -4.76
N ALA A 442 -5.79 30.18 -5.57
CA ALA A 442 -6.43 31.49 -5.54
C ALA A 442 -7.73 31.56 -6.35
N HIS A 443 -7.92 30.67 -7.34
CA HIS A 443 -8.99 30.80 -8.34
C HIS A 443 -9.92 29.57 -8.46
N THR A 444 -9.65 28.48 -7.75
CA THR A 444 -10.58 27.34 -7.70
C THR A 444 -11.79 27.73 -6.84
N PRO A 445 -13.02 27.70 -7.42
CA PRO A 445 -14.24 28.13 -6.74
C PRO A 445 -14.55 27.34 -5.46
#